data_AF-A0A536LRW8-F1
#
_entry.id   AF-A0A536LRW8-F1
#
_cell.length_a   1.000
_cell.length_b   1.000
_cell.length_c   1.000
_cell.angle_alpha   90.00
_cell.angle_beta   90.00
_cell.angle_gamma   90.00
#
_symmetry.space_group_name_H-M   'P 1'
#
loop_
_entity.id
_entity.type
_entity.pdbx_description
1 polymer ?
#
loop_
_entity_poly.entity_id
_entity_poly.type
_entity_poly.pdbx_seq_one_letter_code
_entity_poly.pdbx_strand_id
1 'polypeptide(L)' 'MLTRGVRGATTVEANSPESILEATKELLAAMLKVNDVDVEYVASAFFTVTPDLNA' A
#
# COMPACT_ATOMS: atom_id res chain seq x y z
N MET A 1 12.09 -17.94 11.04
CA MET A 1 10.66 -17.60 10.98
C MET A 1 10.24 -17.54 9.52
N LEU A 2 9.03 -17.98 9.19
CA LEU A 2 8.51 -17.96 7.82
C LEU A 2 7.92 -16.58 7.51
N THR A 3 8.28 -15.98 6.38
CA THR A 3 7.66 -14.74 5.88
C THR A 3 6.64 -15.07 4.79
N ARG A 4 5.59 -14.23 4.67
CA ARG A 4 4.58 -14.33 3.61
C ARG A 4 4.39 -12.97 2.95
N GLY A 5 4.33 -12.95 1.62
CA GLY A 5 4.00 -11.74 0.87
C GLY A 5 2.49 -11.52 0.84
N VAL A 6 2.06 -10.28 1.05
CA VAL A 6 0.66 -9.85 0.88
C VAL A 6 0.61 -8.86 -0.27
N ARG A 7 -0.41 -8.97 -1.13
CA ARG A 7 -0.61 -8.09 -2.29
C ARG A 7 -1.80 -7.18 -2.06
N GLY A 8 -1.64 -5.91 -2.42
CA GLY A 8 -2.72 -4.93 -2.52
C GLY A 8 -2.56 -4.10 -3.78
N ALA A 9 -3.66 -3.51 -4.23
CA ALA A 9 -3.71 -2.54 -5.32
C ALA A 9 -4.84 -1.54 -5.05
N THR A 10 -4.64 -0.30 -5.45
CA THR A 10 -5.65 0.78 -5.38
C THR A 10 -5.49 1.69 -6.59
N THR A 11 -6.45 2.59 -6.81
CA THR A 11 -6.45 3.58 -7.90
C THR A 11 -6.67 4.97 -7.33
N VAL A 12 -6.23 5.99 -8.06
CA VAL A 12 -6.46 7.40 -7.72
C VAL A 12 -7.12 8.11 -8.89
N GLU A 13 -8.01 9.06 -8.60
CA GLU A 13 -8.69 9.87 -9.62
C GLU A 13 -7.79 11.00 -10.16
N ALA A 14 -6.77 11.40 -9.39
CA ALA A 14 -5.84 12.48 -9.76
C ALA A 14 -4.38 12.09 -9.50
N ASN A 15 -3.51 12.36 -10.47
CA ASN A 15 -2.05 12.30 -10.31
C ASN A 15 -1.58 13.52 -9.50
N SER A 16 -1.76 13.46 -8.18
CA SER A 16 -1.33 14.46 -7.20
C SER A 16 -0.71 13.76 -5.98
N PRO A 17 0.27 14.38 -5.30
CA PRO A 17 0.90 13.76 -4.13
C PRO A 17 -0.12 13.43 -3.04
N GLU A 18 -1.11 14.31 -2.82
CA GLU A 18 -2.14 14.13 -1.81
C GLU A 18 -3.02 12.91 -2.11
N SER A 19 -3.50 12.78 -3.35
CA SER A 19 -4.35 11.64 -3.75
C SER A 19 -3.61 10.32 -3.66
N ILE A 20 -2.34 10.29 -4.07
CA ILE A 20 -1.49 9.09 -4.02
C ILE A 20 -1.24 8.68 -2.56
N LEU A 21 -0.88 9.63 -1.70
CA LEU A 21 -0.61 9.36 -0.29
C LEU A 21 -1.85 8.88 0.45
N GLU A 22 -3.01 9.51 0.25
CA GLU A 22 -4.24 9.11 0.93
C GLU A 22 -4.70 7.71 0.49
N ALA A 23 -4.75 7.42 -0.81
CA ALA A 23 -5.12 6.09 -1.30
C ALA A 23 -4.14 5.00 -0.84
N THR A 24 -2.83 5.30 -0.79
CA THR A 24 -1.82 4.35 -0.32
C THR A 24 -1.97 4.05 1.16
N LYS A 25 -2.24 5.07 2.00
CA LYS A 25 -2.49 4.89 3.43
C LYS A 25 -3.73 4.03 3.69
N GLU A 26 -4.82 4.31 2.97
CA GLU A 26 -6.06 3.54 3.07
C GLU A 26 -5.83 2.07 2.73
N LEU A 27 -5.12 1.81 1.61
CA LEU A 27 -4.78 0.46 1.18
C LEU A 27 -3.96 -0.28 2.24
N LEU A 28 -2.90 0.34 2.76
CA LEU A 28 -2.03 -0.29 3.77
C LEU A 28 -2.80 -0.58 5.07
N ALA A 29 -3.61 0.37 5.54
CA ALA A 29 -4.44 0.18 6.73
C ALA A 29 -5.44 -0.97 6.55
N ALA A 30 -6.09 -1.06 5.39
CA ALA A 30 -7.00 -2.15 5.06
C ALA A 30 -6.26 -3.50 4.99
N MET A 31 -5.07 -3.55 4.38
CA MET A 31 -4.26 -4.77 4.28
C MET A 31 -3.85 -5.29 5.65
N LEU A 32 -3.36 -4.42 6.55
CA LEU A 32 -2.99 -4.81 7.91
C LEU A 32 -4.22 -5.33 8.68
N LYS A 33 -5.34 -4.61 8.60
CA LYS A 33 -6.59 -4.99 9.28
C LYS A 33 -7.15 -6.34 8.83
N VAL A 34 -7.19 -6.59 7.52
CA VAL A 34 -7.78 -7.83 6.97
C VAL A 34 -6.90 -9.05 7.25
N ASN A 35 -5.58 -8.85 7.39
CA ASN A 35 -4.64 -9.93 7.67
C ASN A 35 -4.29 -10.07 9.17
N ASP A 36 -4.83 -9.21 10.03
CA ASP A 36 -4.54 -9.15 11.47
C ASP A 36 -3.02 -9.09 11.75
N VAL A 37 -2.34 -8.15 11.07
CA VAL A 37 -0.88 -7.97 11.15
C VAL A 37 -0.57 -6.64 11.83
N ASP A 38 0.22 -6.71 12.91
CA ASP A 38 0.81 -5.52 13.51
C ASP A 38 2.00 -5.01 12.67
N VAL A 39 2.16 -3.68 12.64
CA VAL A 39 3.21 -3.00 11.86
C VAL A 39 4.61 -3.51 12.20
N GLU A 40 4.86 -3.89 13.44
CA GLU A 40 6.16 -4.42 13.90
C GLU A 40 6.56 -5.75 13.25
N TYR A 41 5.59 -6.49 12.67
CA TYR A 41 5.85 -7.74 11.95
C TYR A 41 6.05 -7.55 10.44
N VAL A 42 5.99 -6.32 9.93
CA VAL A 42 6.22 -6.02 8.51
C VAL A 42 7.72 -5.92 8.23
N ALA A 43 8.27 -6.92 7.56
CA ALA A 43 9.71 -6.95 7.22
C ALA A 43 10.10 -5.91 6.16
N SER A 44 9.29 -5.77 5.10
CA SER A 44 9.49 -4.77 4.04
C SER A 44 8.23 -4.61 3.19
N ALA A 45 8.17 -3.51 2.42
CA ALA A 45 7.13 -3.27 1.44
C ALA A 45 7.76 -2.76 0.14
N PHE A 46 7.24 -3.25 -0.99
CA PHE A 46 7.61 -2.79 -2.33
C PHE A 46 6.40 -2.15 -2.98
N PHE A 47 6.61 -0.99 -3.59
CA PHE A 47 5.57 -0.23 -4.27
C PHE A 47 5.90 -0.14 -5.75
N THR A 48 4.86 -0.25 -6.56
CA THR A 48 4.91 -0.04 -8.00
C THR A 48 3.73 0.84 -8.37
N VAL A 49 3.95 1.76 -9.29
CA VAL A 49 2.90 2.59 -9.86
C VAL A 49 2.83 2.37 -11.37
N THR A 50 1.67 2.63 -11.95
CA THR A 50 1.55 2.73 -13.41
C THR A 50 2.26 3.99 -13.92
N PRO A 51 2.76 4.01 -15.18
CA PRO A 51 3.60 5.11 -15.68
C PRO A 51 2.94 6.50 -15.73
N ASP A 52 1.61 6.55 -15.62
CA ASP A 52 0.80 7.76 -15.59
C ASP A 52 0.78 8.45 -14.21
N LEU A 53 1.27 7.80 -13.16
CA LEU A 53 1.44 8.38 -11.83
C LEU A 53 2.89 8.81 -11.61
N ASN A 54 3.13 10.13 -11.60
CA ASN A 54 4.47 10.74 -11.53
C ASN A 54 4.51 12.10 -10.79
N ALA A 55 3.45 12.40 -10.03
CA ALA A 55 3.34 13.62 -9.24
C ALA A 55 4.28 13.68 -8.04
#